data_AF-A0A350UBB8-F1
#
_entry.id   AF-A0A350UBB8-F1
#
_cell.length_a   1.000
_cell.length_b   1.000
_cell.length_c   1.000
_cell.angle_alpha   90.00
_cell.angle_beta   90.00
_cell.angle_gamma   90.00
#
_symmetry.space_group_name_H-M   'P 1'
#
loop_
_entity.id
_entity.type
_entity.pdbx_description
1 polymer ?
#
loop_
_entity_poly.entity_id
_entity_poly.type
_entity_poly.pdbx_seq_one_letter_code
_entity_poly.pdbx_strand_id
1 'polypeptide(L)'
;MLNARIAVLVSGGGTNLQALIDAQACGRLKSGELALVIASKPRAYALERAKNAQIATETVERAAFETQEAYEARLLDVLASHNIDLIVLAGYMHILSASFVSRYPERIVNVHPSLIPAYSGKGYYGIKVHEAVLAAGEMETGATVHMVNEVPDGGRILMQQRVPVFGSDTPKTLQHRVMEQAEWVLLPRAVEQICAELIAQENAGGKRMNRNLFEILEKNAYPGRGIVLGLTPDGKQAALAYFIMGRSAGSRSRAFTKDGDNLAIRMLDGGKIADTSLILYTPLRTLEKAVVVTNGDQTDTVCAALENGDTFEGALRTRTFEPDGPHFTPRISGMMDFADGFTYKLSILKSGDAAGKTTLRQTFETEPLAGTGHFIHTYQTDGAVLPSFSGEPVAISIVDDFSAFADGLWNALNPENKVSLYVRYTDLNSKKYQDKILNQYAID
;
A
#
# COMPACT_ATOMS: atom_id res chain seq x y z
N MET A 1 15.10 3.21 19.56
CA MET A 1 14.97 3.85 18.24
C MET A 1 14.18 2.90 17.37
N LEU A 2 13.32 3.42 16.49
CA LEU A 2 12.68 2.59 15.47
C LEU A 2 13.76 2.18 14.47
N ASN A 3 13.83 0.88 14.16
CA ASN A 3 14.75 0.32 13.16
C ASN A 3 13.92 -0.21 11.99
N ALA A 4 14.32 0.10 10.76
CA ALA A 4 13.69 -0.48 9.58
C ALA A 4 13.99 -2.00 9.52
N ARG A 5 12.96 -2.83 9.39
CA ARG A 5 13.11 -4.29 9.40
C ARG A 5 13.45 -4.80 8.01
N ILE A 6 14.58 -5.50 7.90
CA ILE A 6 15.15 -5.95 6.62
C ILE A 6 14.93 -7.45 6.46
N ALA A 7 14.44 -7.87 5.29
CA ALA A 7 14.52 -9.24 4.83
C ALA A 7 15.61 -9.39 3.76
N VAL A 8 16.49 -10.38 3.93
CA VAL A 8 17.50 -10.71 2.93
C VAL A 8 17.11 -12.00 2.21
N LEU A 9 16.89 -11.92 0.90
CA LEU A 9 16.59 -13.06 0.05
C LEU A 9 17.88 -13.60 -0.59
N VAL A 10 18.07 -14.91 -0.53
CA VAL A 10 19.31 -15.59 -0.91
C VAL A 10 19.05 -16.92 -1.61
N SER A 11 19.96 -17.36 -2.48
CA SER A 11 19.89 -18.69 -3.13
C SER A 11 21.12 -19.57 -2.89
N GLY A 12 22.14 -19.10 -2.18
CA GLY A 12 23.44 -19.77 -2.09
C GLY A 12 24.27 -19.43 -0.85
N GLY A 13 25.56 -19.13 -1.06
CA GLY A 13 26.58 -19.02 0.00
C GLY A 13 26.45 -17.82 0.96
N GLY A 14 25.69 -16.80 0.59
CA GLY A 14 25.35 -15.67 1.47
C GLY A 14 26.52 -14.79 1.88
N THR A 15 27.52 -14.57 1.02
CA THR A 15 28.65 -13.67 1.31
C THR A 15 28.22 -12.22 1.46
N ASN A 16 27.30 -11.75 0.61
CA ASN A 16 26.67 -10.42 0.78
C ASN A 16 25.81 -10.33 2.05
N LEU A 17 25.14 -11.42 2.44
CA LEU A 17 24.45 -11.49 3.73
C LEU A 17 25.46 -11.35 4.88
N GLN A 18 26.62 -12.01 4.82
CA GLN A 18 27.66 -11.86 5.84
C GLN A 18 28.13 -10.41 5.96
N ALA A 19 28.36 -9.72 4.83
CA ALA A 19 28.74 -8.31 4.86
C ALA A 19 27.70 -7.41 5.55
N LEU A 20 26.40 -7.71 5.39
CA LEU A 20 25.32 -7.02 6.11
C LEU A 20 25.31 -7.36 7.61
N ILE A 21 25.49 -8.64 7.97
CA ILE A 21 25.59 -9.09 9.37
C ILE A 21 26.75 -8.36 10.06
N ASP A 22 27.92 -8.33 9.43
CA ASP A 22 29.11 -7.68 9.97
C ASP A 22 28.90 -6.16 10.08
N ALA A 23 28.22 -5.55 9.10
CA ALA A 23 27.86 -4.14 9.15
C ALA A 23 26.91 -3.80 10.31
N GLN A 24 25.92 -4.65 10.59
CA GLN A 24 25.04 -4.52 11.76
C GLN A 24 25.84 -4.66 13.06
N ALA A 25 26.67 -5.70 13.17
CA ALA A 25 27.46 -5.98 14.37
C ALA A 25 28.45 -4.85 14.72
N CYS A 26 29.03 -4.19 13.71
CA CYS A 26 29.94 -3.06 13.90
C CYS A 26 29.27 -1.68 13.89
N GLY A 27 27.94 -1.61 13.83
CA GLY A 27 27.18 -0.34 13.87
C GLY A 27 27.23 0.50 12.59
N ARG A 28 27.69 -0.07 11.46
CA ARG A 28 27.61 0.57 10.13
C ARG A 28 26.19 0.51 9.55
N LEU A 29 25.41 -0.50 9.93
CA LEU A 29 23.98 -0.60 9.66
C LEU A 29 23.24 -0.33 10.97
N LYS A 30 23.02 0.94 11.29
CA LYS A 30 22.46 1.41 12.57
C LYS A 30 20.98 1.77 12.48
N SER A 31 20.52 2.07 11.26
CA SER A 31 19.13 2.42 10.96
C SER A 31 18.33 1.16 10.57
N GLY A 32 19.00 0.06 10.23
CA GLY A 32 18.36 -1.20 9.86
C GLY A 32 18.50 -2.29 10.93
N GLU A 33 17.54 -3.22 10.94
CA GLU A 33 17.63 -4.50 11.66
C GLU A 33 17.42 -5.65 10.67
N LEU A 34 18.39 -6.56 10.57
CA LEU A 34 18.25 -7.82 9.83
C LEU A 34 17.26 -8.74 10.57
N ALA A 35 16.00 -8.63 10.19
CA ALA A 35 14.88 -9.30 10.83
C ALA A 35 14.65 -10.73 10.31
N LEU A 36 14.98 -10.97 9.03
CA LEU A 36 14.65 -12.22 8.36
C LEU A 36 15.64 -12.54 7.23
N VAL A 37 15.97 -13.82 7.08
CA VAL A 37 16.63 -14.35 5.88
C VAL A 37 15.72 -15.39 5.23
N ILE A 38 15.37 -15.20 3.97
CA ILE A 38 14.59 -16.16 3.18
C ILE A 38 15.51 -16.81 2.15
N ALA A 39 15.73 -18.12 2.29
CA ALA A 39 16.47 -18.89 1.30
C ALA A 39 15.53 -19.53 0.28
N SER A 40 15.92 -19.51 -1.00
CA SER A 40 15.19 -20.26 -2.03
C SER A 40 15.53 -21.76 -2.06
N LYS A 41 16.44 -22.20 -1.18
CA LYS A 41 16.87 -23.59 -1.03
C LYS A 41 17.15 -23.93 0.44
N PRO A 42 16.73 -25.09 0.95
CA PRO A 42 16.84 -25.47 2.37
C PRO A 42 18.29 -25.70 2.82
N ARG A 43 19.22 -25.93 1.88
CA ARG A 43 20.64 -26.19 2.16
C ARG A 43 21.54 -24.99 1.81
N ALA A 44 20.98 -23.79 1.65
CA ALA A 44 21.78 -22.60 1.42
C ALA A 44 22.63 -22.28 2.65
N TYR A 45 23.95 -22.18 2.49
CA TYR A 45 24.86 -21.86 3.60
C TYR A 45 24.56 -20.49 4.24
N ALA A 46 23.89 -19.60 3.53
CA ALA A 46 23.35 -18.36 4.07
C ALA A 46 22.44 -18.56 5.31
N LEU A 47 21.71 -19.68 5.39
CA LEU A 47 20.87 -20.01 6.56
C LEU A 47 21.72 -20.26 7.80
N GLU A 48 22.87 -20.93 7.66
CA GLU A 48 23.81 -21.14 8.77
C GLU A 48 24.42 -19.81 9.25
N ARG A 49 24.76 -18.91 8.32
CA ARG A 49 25.23 -17.55 8.66
C ARG A 49 24.17 -16.78 9.46
N ALA A 50 22.93 -16.81 9.01
CA ALA A 50 21.81 -16.14 9.68
C ALA A 50 21.57 -16.72 11.08
N LYS A 51 21.56 -18.04 11.22
CA LYS A 51 21.40 -18.73 12.50
C LYS A 51 22.50 -18.38 13.50
N ASN A 52 23.76 -18.35 13.05
CA ASN A 52 24.90 -17.95 13.89
C ASN A 52 24.81 -16.49 14.36
N ALA A 53 24.17 -15.63 13.56
CA ALA A 53 23.87 -14.24 13.90
C ALA A 53 22.52 -14.05 14.63
N GLN A 54 21.82 -15.14 14.97
CA GLN A 54 20.51 -15.13 15.65
C GLN A 54 19.40 -14.40 14.87
N ILE A 55 19.47 -14.44 13.53
CA ILE A 55 18.45 -13.87 12.64
C ILE A 55 17.43 -14.95 12.29
N ALA A 56 16.14 -14.59 12.24
CA ALA A 56 15.08 -15.52 11.83
C ALA A 56 15.31 -16.01 10.40
N THR A 57 15.00 -17.28 10.14
CA THR A 57 15.22 -17.89 8.83
C THR A 57 13.97 -18.60 8.33
N GLU A 58 13.68 -18.44 7.04
CA GLU A 58 12.63 -19.16 6.34
C GLU A 58 13.19 -19.77 5.06
N THR A 59 12.59 -20.87 4.61
CA THR A 59 12.88 -21.46 3.30
C THR A 59 11.61 -21.47 2.47
N VAL A 60 11.66 -20.86 1.28
CA VAL A 60 10.54 -20.88 0.34
C VAL A 60 11.08 -21.34 -1.01
N GLU A 61 10.81 -22.59 -1.35
CA GLU A 61 11.31 -23.21 -2.58
C GLU A 61 10.34 -22.96 -3.73
N ARG A 62 10.77 -22.32 -4.82
CA ARG A 62 9.92 -22.09 -6.00
C ARG A 62 9.30 -23.38 -6.55
N ALA A 63 10.01 -24.50 -6.44
CA ALA A 63 9.56 -25.81 -6.91
C ALA A 63 8.38 -26.40 -6.11
N ALA A 64 8.10 -25.88 -4.90
CA ALA A 64 6.97 -26.32 -4.07
C ALA A 64 5.62 -25.72 -4.51
N PHE A 65 5.60 -24.87 -5.54
CA PHE A 65 4.41 -24.15 -5.99
C PHE A 65 4.18 -24.37 -7.49
N GLU A 66 2.91 -24.56 -7.87
CA GLU A 66 2.52 -24.74 -9.26
C GLU A 66 2.77 -23.47 -10.09
N THR A 67 2.42 -22.31 -9.53
CA THR A 67 2.48 -21.02 -10.22
C THR A 67 3.45 -20.05 -9.55
N GLN A 68 3.88 -19.02 -10.30
CA GLN A 68 4.73 -17.97 -9.74
C GLN A 68 3.94 -17.10 -8.75
N GLU A 69 2.66 -16.89 -9.02
CA GLU A 69 1.74 -16.15 -8.18
C GLU A 69 1.57 -16.81 -6.81
N ALA A 70 1.44 -18.14 -6.76
CA ALA A 70 1.34 -18.88 -5.49
C ALA A 70 2.64 -18.82 -4.68
N TYR A 71 3.79 -18.93 -5.37
CA TYR A 71 5.10 -18.78 -4.74
C TYR A 71 5.29 -17.37 -4.14
N GLU A 72 4.95 -16.35 -4.90
CA GLU A 72 5.08 -14.95 -4.49
C GLU A 72 4.07 -14.57 -3.42
N ALA A 73 2.85 -15.12 -3.42
CA ALA A 73 1.89 -14.97 -2.34
C ALA A 73 2.47 -15.50 -1.02
N ARG A 74 3.07 -16.70 -1.03
CA ARG A 74 3.76 -17.23 0.16
C ARG A 74 4.90 -16.34 0.63
N LEU A 75 5.72 -15.81 -0.29
CA LEU A 75 6.77 -14.86 0.07
C LEU A 75 6.19 -13.61 0.74
N LEU A 76 5.11 -13.03 0.19
CA LEU A 76 4.44 -11.86 0.76
C LEU A 76 3.89 -12.15 2.16
N ASP A 77 3.29 -13.31 2.39
CA ASP A 77 2.78 -13.72 3.71
C ASP A 77 3.90 -13.78 4.75
N VAL A 78 5.05 -14.38 4.38
CA VAL A 78 6.24 -14.45 5.25
C VAL A 78 6.77 -13.05 5.55
N LEU A 79 6.90 -12.20 4.53
CA LEU A 79 7.40 -10.85 4.72
C LEU A 79 6.47 -10.01 5.60
N ALA A 80 5.15 -10.18 5.43
CA ALA A 80 4.14 -9.51 6.23
C ALA A 80 4.18 -9.96 7.70
N SER A 81 4.27 -11.26 7.97
CA SER A 81 4.32 -11.79 9.35
C SER A 81 5.56 -11.34 10.13
N HIS A 82 6.65 -11.00 9.43
CA HIS A 82 7.87 -10.46 10.02
C HIS A 82 7.93 -8.93 10.03
N ASN A 83 6.87 -8.25 9.57
CA ASN A 83 6.75 -6.80 9.50
C ASN A 83 7.89 -6.15 8.70
N ILE A 84 8.24 -6.70 7.54
CA ILE A 84 9.39 -6.26 6.75
C ILE A 84 9.14 -4.92 6.05
N ASP A 85 10.12 -4.03 6.14
CA ASP A 85 10.10 -2.70 5.51
C ASP A 85 10.95 -2.63 4.24
N LEU A 86 12.08 -3.34 4.21
CA LEU A 86 13.04 -3.35 3.10
C LEU A 86 13.42 -4.78 2.72
N ILE A 87 13.38 -5.08 1.42
CA ILE A 87 13.83 -6.36 0.86
C ILE A 87 15.20 -6.16 0.21
N VAL A 88 16.16 -7.03 0.55
CA VAL A 88 17.50 -7.05 -0.04
C VAL A 88 17.71 -8.36 -0.79
N LEU A 89 17.94 -8.27 -2.09
CA LEU A 89 18.31 -9.41 -2.93
C LEU A 89 19.84 -9.56 -2.89
N ALA A 90 20.32 -10.60 -2.21
CA ALA A 90 21.74 -10.88 -2.01
C ALA A 90 22.13 -12.21 -2.66
N GLY A 91 22.24 -12.22 -3.99
CA GLY A 91 22.46 -13.45 -4.76
C GLY A 91 21.22 -14.33 -4.81
N TYR A 92 20.04 -13.70 -4.91
CA TYR A 92 18.76 -14.37 -5.11
C TYR A 92 18.51 -14.59 -6.61
N MET A 93 18.24 -15.84 -7.00
CA MET A 93 18.28 -16.27 -8.41
C MET A 93 16.90 -16.35 -9.08
N HIS A 94 15.85 -15.79 -8.46
CA HIS A 94 14.50 -15.79 -9.01
C HIS A 94 14.09 -14.37 -9.39
N ILE A 95 13.53 -14.21 -10.58
CA ILE A 95 12.93 -12.96 -11.04
C ILE A 95 11.60 -12.78 -10.31
N LEU A 96 11.41 -11.61 -9.69
CA LEU A 96 10.16 -11.22 -9.04
C LEU A 96 9.21 -10.59 -10.06
N SER A 97 7.92 -10.90 -9.98
CA SER A 97 6.93 -10.32 -10.88
C SER A 97 6.70 -8.84 -10.60
N ALA A 98 6.18 -8.10 -11.60
CA ALA A 98 5.76 -6.71 -11.41
C ALA A 98 4.70 -6.56 -10.30
N SER A 99 3.81 -7.57 -10.16
CA SER A 99 2.81 -7.60 -9.08
C SER A 99 3.47 -7.64 -7.71
N PHE A 100 4.49 -8.48 -7.52
CA PHE A 100 5.26 -8.54 -6.28
C PHE A 100 6.00 -7.23 -6.00
N VAL A 101 6.74 -6.73 -7.00
CA VAL A 101 7.52 -5.48 -6.86
C VAL A 101 6.63 -4.30 -6.47
N SER A 102 5.42 -4.22 -7.03
CA SER A 102 4.45 -3.15 -6.70
C SER A 102 4.00 -3.12 -5.24
N ARG A 103 4.18 -4.21 -4.48
CA ARG A 103 3.88 -4.25 -3.03
C ARG A 103 4.95 -3.56 -2.18
N TYR A 104 6.16 -3.42 -2.71
CA TYR A 104 7.31 -2.79 -2.06
C TYR A 104 7.90 -1.68 -2.95
N PRO A 105 7.13 -0.64 -3.29
CA PRO A 105 7.61 0.44 -4.16
C PRO A 105 8.82 1.11 -3.51
N GLU A 106 9.92 1.25 -4.26
CA GLU A 106 11.20 1.82 -3.79
C GLU A 106 11.76 1.14 -2.52
N ARG A 107 11.40 -0.13 -2.26
CA ARG A 107 11.80 -0.88 -1.06
C ARG A 107 12.32 -2.29 -1.35
N ILE A 108 12.83 -2.51 -2.57
CA ILE A 108 13.53 -3.74 -2.95
C ILE A 108 14.86 -3.37 -3.60
N VAL A 109 15.97 -3.72 -2.96
CA VAL A 109 17.31 -3.43 -3.47
C VAL A 109 18.02 -4.70 -3.91
N ASN A 110 18.78 -4.62 -5.00
CA ASN A 110 19.62 -5.70 -5.49
C ASN A 110 21.07 -5.23 -5.68
N VAL A 111 22.02 -6.14 -5.53
CA VAL A 111 23.42 -5.94 -5.92
C VAL A 111 23.75 -6.85 -7.11
N HIS A 112 24.34 -6.26 -8.14
CA HIS A 112 24.72 -6.94 -9.37
C HIS A 112 26.22 -6.78 -9.63
N PRO A 113 26.98 -7.85 -9.98
CA PRO A 113 28.45 -7.85 -10.04
C PRO A 113 29.01 -7.28 -11.36
N SER A 114 28.44 -6.18 -11.85
CA SER A 114 28.98 -5.42 -12.98
C SER A 114 28.67 -3.92 -12.85
N LEU A 115 29.18 -3.13 -13.78
CA LEU A 115 28.81 -1.72 -13.98
C LEU A 115 27.60 -1.64 -14.93
N ILE A 116 26.39 -1.80 -14.41
CA ILE A 116 25.12 -1.64 -15.17
C ILE A 116 25.16 -0.32 -15.97
N PRO A 117 24.80 -0.33 -17.27
CA PRO A 117 24.09 -1.40 -17.99
C PRO A 117 24.97 -2.50 -18.61
N ALA A 118 26.29 -2.50 -18.40
CA ALA A 118 27.17 -3.53 -18.97
C ALA A 118 27.00 -4.87 -18.22
N TYR A 119 27.04 -5.98 -18.95
CA TYR A 119 27.00 -7.35 -18.39
C TYR A 119 25.86 -7.56 -17.37
N SER A 120 24.65 -7.11 -17.68
CA SER A 120 23.46 -7.23 -16.83
C SER A 120 22.26 -7.83 -17.56
N GLY A 121 21.22 -8.18 -16.82
CA GLY A 121 20.02 -8.80 -17.34
C GLY A 121 20.17 -10.30 -17.62
N LYS A 122 19.31 -10.83 -18.48
CA LYS A 122 19.16 -12.27 -18.68
C LYS A 122 20.47 -12.92 -19.15
N GLY A 123 20.98 -13.85 -18.33
CA GLY A 123 22.19 -14.64 -18.64
C GLY A 123 23.45 -14.16 -17.93
N TYR A 124 23.45 -12.94 -17.40
CA TYR A 124 24.55 -12.38 -16.63
C TYR A 124 24.23 -12.48 -15.14
N TYR A 125 24.69 -13.55 -14.50
CA TYR A 125 24.54 -13.73 -13.05
C TYR A 125 25.68 -14.57 -12.49
N GLY A 126 26.04 -14.32 -11.23
CA GLY A 126 27.11 -15.04 -10.54
C GLY A 126 28.42 -15.04 -11.35
N ILE A 127 29.05 -16.22 -11.47
CA ILE A 127 30.36 -16.35 -12.13
C ILE A 127 30.36 -15.95 -13.62
N LYS A 128 29.21 -16.06 -14.29
CA LYS A 128 29.06 -15.79 -15.74
C LYS A 128 29.37 -14.34 -16.10
N VAL A 129 29.14 -13.42 -15.18
CA VAL A 129 29.46 -12.00 -15.37
C VAL A 129 30.97 -11.82 -15.50
N HIS A 130 31.73 -12.42 -14.59
CA HIS A 130 33.19 -12.33 -14.58
C HIS A 130 33.83 -13.09 -15.75
N GLU A 131 33.25 -14.22 -16.16
CA GLU A 131 33.65 -14.94 -17.39
C GLU A 131 33.49 -14.05 -18.63
N ALA A 132 32.36 -13.35 -18.76
CA ALA A 132 32.10 -12.47 -19.89
C ALA A 132 33.00 -11.24 -19.91
N VAL A 133 33.23 -10.61 -18.75
CA VAL A 133 34.14 -9.47 -18.59
C VAL A 133 35.57 -9.84 -19.03
N LEU A 134 36.07 -11.00 -18.60
CA LEU A 134 37.40 -11.47 -18.99
C LEU A 134 37.47 -11.86 -20.47
N ALA A 135 36.43 -12.52 -21.00
CA ALA A 135 36.37 -12.90 -22.41
C ALA A 135 36.34 -11.69 -23.34
N ALA A 136 35.74 -10.57 -22.91
CA ALA A 136 35.72 -9.32 -23.63
C ALA A 136 37.03 -8.51 -23.52
N GLY A 137 37.96 -8.91 -22.65
CA GLY A 137 39.23 -8.22 -22.44
C GLY A 137 39.06 -6.85 -21.74
N GLU A 138 38.03 -6.70 -20.91
CA GLU A 138 37.78 -5.47 -20.17
C GLU A 138 38.92 -5.17 -19.19
N MET A 139 39.27 -3.90 -19.05
CA MET A 139 40.27 -3.44 -18.08
C MET A 139 39.66 -3.06 -16.73
N GLU A 140 38.34 -2.83 -16.69
CA GLU A 140 37.59 -2.48 -15.49
C GLU A 140 36.26 -3.24 -15.46
N THR A 141 35.82 -3.59 -14.26
CA THR A 141 34.46 -4.06 -13.97
C THR A 141 34.00 -3.42 -12.67
N GLY A 142 33.02 -3.99 -11.96
CA GLY A 142 32.60 -3.44 -10.69
C GLY A 142 31.37 -4.13 -10.13
N ALA A 143 30.71 -3.45 -9.20
CA ALA A 143 29.38 -3.83 -8.75
C ALA A 143 28.44 -2.62 -8.76
N THR A 144 27.16 -2.90 -8.92
CA THR A 144 26.07 -1.93 -8.91
C THR A 144 25.05 -2.32 -7.87
N VAL A 145 24.68 -1.39 -6.99
CA VAL A 145 23.50 -1.51 -6.14
C VAL A 145 22.39 -0.66 -6.75
N HIS A 146 21.22 -1.23 -6.96
CA HIS A 146 20.10 -0.58 -7.63
C HIS A 146 18.75 -0.98 -7.02
N MET A 147 17.75 -0.11 -7.21
CA MET A 147 16.36 -0.46 -6.91
C MET A 147 15.87 -1.50 -7.91
N VAL A 148 15.06 -2.45 -7.46
CA VAL A 148 14.45 -3.46 -8.32
C VAL A 148 13.15 -2.89 -8.91
N ASN A 149 12.98 -3.05 -10.21
CA ASN A 149 11.73 -2.80 -10.92
C ASN A 149 11.36 -4.04 -11.77
N GLU A 150 10.38 -3.91 -12.65
CA GLU A 150 9.92 -4.96 -13.56
C GLU A 150 10.97 -5.37 -14.63
N VAL A 151 12.02 -4.57 -14.81
CA VAL A 151 13.10 -4.83 -15.77
C VAL A 151 14.29 -5.42 -15.01
N PRO A 152 14.72 -6.67 -15.30
CA PRO A 152 15.91 -7.26 -14.68
C PRO A 152 17.13 -6.34 -14.82
N ASP A 153 17.73 -5.98 -13.69
CA ASP A 153 18.88 -5.06 -13.58
C ASP A 153 18.66 -3.69 -14.27
N GLY A 154 17.40 -3.26 -14.41
CA GLY A 154 17.02 -2.03 -15.13
C GLY A 154 16.48 -0.91 -14.24
N GLY A 155 16.46 -1.09 -12.92
CA GLY A 155 15.98 -0.07 -12.00
C GLY A 155 17.00 1.01 -11.66
N ARG A 156 16.53 2.01 -10.89
CA ARG A 156 17.34 3.19 -10.53
C ARG A 156 18.63 2.78 -9.82
N ILE A 157 19.77 3.15 -10.40
CA ILE A 157 21.08 2.93 -9.79
C ILE A 157 21.22 3.80 -8.54
N LEU A 158 21.60 3.17 -7.43
CA LEU A 158 21.85 3.85 -6.16
C LEU A 158 23.34 4.14 -5.99
N MET A 159 24.18 3.13 -6.23
CA MET A 159 25.63 3.23 -6.10
C MET A 159 26.33 2.29 -7.07
N GLN A 160 27.50 2.70 -7.56
CA GLN A 160 28.39 1.87 -8.36
C GLN A 160 29.83 2.06 -7.91
N GLN A 161 30.62 0.99 -8.02
CA GLN A 161 32.04 1.03 -7.72
C GLN A 161 32.82 0.20 -8.73
N ARG A 162 33.86 0.81 -9.30
CA ARG A 162 34.76 0.18 -10.26
C ARG A 162 35.82 -0.66 -9.55
N VAL A 163 36.23 -1.72 -10.22
CA VAL A 163 37.26 -2.66 -9.79
C VAL A 163 38.15 -2.98 -11.00
N PRO A 164 39.48 -2.87 -10.88
CA PRO A 164 40.38 -3.17 -11.99
C PRO A 164 40.40 -4.67 -12.31
N VAL A 165 40.53 -4.96 -13.61
CA VAL A 165 40.76 -6.30 -14.13
C VAL A 165 42.25 -6.42 -14.49
N PHE A 166 42.92 -7.44 -13.98
CA PHE A 166 44.34 -7.68 -14.24
C PHE A 166 44.51 -8.83 -15.23
N GLY A 167 45.58 -8.79 -16.03
CA GLY A 167 45.85 -9.83 -17.03
C GLY A 167 46.05 -11.24 -16.46
N SER A 168 46.32 -11.38 -15.16
CA SER A 168 46.44 -12.67 -14.47
C SER A 168 45.13 -13.17 -13.86
N ASP A 169 44.00 -12.48 -14.08
CA ASP A 169 42.74 -12.86 -13.47
C ASP A 169 42.13 -14.12 -14.06
N THR A 170 41.57 -14.93 -13.16
CA THR A 170 40.58 -15.95 -13.46
C THR A 170 39.20 -15.42 -13.08
N PRO A 171 38.09 -16.00 -13.59
CA PRO A 171 36.74 -15.59 -13.18
C PRO A 171 36.55 -15.61 -11.66
N LYS A 172 37.18 -16.55 -10.95
CA LYS A 172 37.10 -16.68 -9.48
C LYS A 172 37.89 -15.60 -8.76
N THR A 173 39.11 -15.27 -9.21
CA THR A 173 39.91 -14.21 -8.58
C THR A 173 39.30 -12.84 -8.82
N LEU A 174 38.75 -12.62 -10.01
CA LEU A 174 38.02 -11.41 -10.33
C LEU A 174 36.72 -11.30 -9.51
N GLN A 175 35.94 -12.39 -9.42
CA GLN A 175 34.74 -12.44 -8.57
C GLN A 175 35.06 -12.07 -7.13
N HIS A 176 36.07 -12.69 -6.53
CA HIS A 176 36.47 -12.40 -5.16
C HIS A 176 36.85 -10.92 -4.99
N ARG A 177 37.60 -10.37 -5.96
CA ARG A 177 37.98 -8.95 -5.92
C ARG A 177 36.76 -8.03 -6.02
N VAL A 178 35.81 -8.32 -6.92
CA VAL A 178 34.57 -7.53 -7.07
C VAL A 178 33.74 -7.58 -5.79
N MET A 179 33.61 -8.77 -5.20
CA MET A 179 32.90 -8.94 -3.93
C MET A 179 33.55 -8.12 -2.80
N GLU A 180 34.87 -8.27 -2.61
CA GLU A 180 35.62 -7.62 -1.54
C GLU A 180 35.72 -6.10 -1.70
N GLN A 181 36.08 -5.65 -2.89
CA GLN A 181 36.34 -4.23 -3.12
C GLN A 181 35.04 -3.45 -3.36
N ALA A 182 34.00 -4.06 -3.94
CA ALA A 182 32.77 -3.37 -4.31
C ALA A 182 31.53 -3.88 -3.57
N GLU A 183 31.09 -5.14 -3.75
CA GLU A 183 29.77 -5.58 -3.24
C GLU A 183 29.64 -5.45 -1.71
N TRP A 184 30.63 -5.93 -0.96
CA TRP A 184 30.67 -5.91 0.51
C TRP A 184 30.82 -4.49 1.08
N VAL A 185 31.19 -3.52 0.25
CA VAL A 185 31.29 -2.11 0.60
C VAL A 185 30.00 -1.37 0.25
N LEU A 186 29.50 -1.56 -0.97
CA LEU A 186 28.35 -0.84 -1.50
C LEU A 186 27.04 -1.28 -0.86
N LEU A 187 26.79 -2.60 -0.78
CA LEU A 187 25.49 -3.11 -0.36
C LEU A 187 25.13 -2.65 1.06
N PRO A 188 25.99 -2.79 2.08
CA PRO A 188 25.66 -2.30 3.42
C PRO A 188 25.45 -0.78 3.49
N ARG A 189 26.21 0.01 2.69
CA ARG A 189 26.07 1.47 2.65
C ARG A 189 24.73 1.90 2.04
N ALA A 190 24.35 1.28 0.93
CA ALA A 190 23.07 1.56 0.28
C ALA A 190 21.88 1.14 1.17
N VAL A 191 21.96 -0.03 1.81
CA VAL A 191 20.93 -0.49 2.74
C VAL A 191 20.80 0.45 3.93
N GLU A 192 21.91 0.87 4.55
CA GLU A 192 21.86 1.87 5.63
C GLU A 192 21.25 3.20 5.18
N GLN A 193 21.60 3.69 3.99
CA GLN A 193 21.03 4.94 3.47
C GLN A 193 19.50 4.83 3.31
N ILE A 194 19.01 3.74 2.72
CA ILE A 194 17.57 3.52 2.56
C ILE A 194 16.88 3.40 3.93
N CYS A 195 17.45 2.63 4.86
CA CYS A 195 16.90 2.50 6.20
C CYS A 195 16.84 3.83 6.94
N ALA A 196 17.89 4.66 6.83
CA ALA A 196 17.91 5.99 7.41
C ALA A 196 16.85 6.90 6.79
N GLU A 197 16.63 6.83 5.47
CA GLU A 197 15.57 7.55 4.78
C GLU A 197 14.17 7.09 5.24
N LEU A 198 13.95 5.78 5.37
CA LEU A 198 12.70 5.21 5.89
C LEU A 198 12.41 5.66 7.32
N ILE A 199 13.43 5.64 8.20
CA ILE A 199 13.29 6.12 9.59
C ILE A 199 13.12 7.63 9.66
N ALA A 200 13.79 8.41 8.80
CA ALA A 200 13.62 9.85 8.77
C ALA A 200 12.20 10.22 8.33
N GLN A 201 11.66 9.51 7.33
CA GLN A 201 10.25 9.61 6.94
C GLN A 201 9.32 9.22 8.10
N GLU A 202 9.69 8.20 8.88
CA GLU A 202 8.91 7.77 10.03
C GLU A 202 8.95 8.73 11.23
N ASN A 203 10.12 9.25 11.59
CA ASN A 203 10.30 10.20 12.67
C ASN A 203 9.76 11.60 12.34
N ALA A 204 9.66 11.95 11.05
CA ALA A 204 8.94 13.14 10.60
C ALA A 204 7.40 13.00 10.72
N GLY A 205 6.89 11.92 11.32
CA GLY A 205 5.47 11.64 11.52
C GLY A 205 4.92 10.48 10.67
N GLY A 206 5.76 9.79 9.89
CA GLY A 206 5.37 8.68 9.03
C GLY A 206 5.43 7.29 9.69
N LYS A 207 4.63 7.01 10.74
CA LYS A 207 4.43 5.63 11.23
C LYS A 207 4.22 4.65 10.06
N ARG A 208 5.03 3.58 10.00
CA ARG A 208 4.81 2.33 9.25
C ARG A 208 3.78 2.41 8.11
N MET A 209 4.11 3.10 7.01
CA MET A 209 3.26 3.28 5.81
C MET A 209 1.75 3.40 6.08
N ASN A 210 1.34 4.18 7.10
CA ASN A 210 0.08 4.91 6.99
C ASN A 210 0.30 5.97 5.92
N ARG A 211 -0.14 5.67 4.70
CA ARG A 211 0.04 6.60 3.57
C ARG A 211 -0.68 7.90 3.91
N ASN A 212 -0.09 9.03 3.55
CA ASN A 212 -0.76 10.31 3.65
C ASN A 212 -1.97 10.30 2.70
N LEU A 213 -3.19 10.37 3.26
CA LEU A 213 -4.42 10.34 2.48
C LEU A 213 -4.47 11.49 1.47
N PHE A 214 -3.91 12.66 1.81
CA PHE A 214 -3.87 13.80 0.91
C PHE A 214 -3.06 13.48 -0.34
N GLU A 215 -1.86 12.90 -0.18
CA GLU A 215 -1.04 12.49 -1.32
C GLU A 215 -1.70 11.40 -2.17
N ILE A 216 -2.43 10.47 -1.54
CA ILE A 216 -3.19 9.43 -2.28
C ILE A 216 -4.24 10.10 -3.17
N LEU A 217 -4.98 11.06 -2.64
CA LEU A 217 -6.03 11.77 -3.36
C LEU A 217 -5.46 12.69 -4.44
N GLU A 218 -4.36 13.40 -4.17
CA GLU A 218 -3.67 14.26 -5.14
C GLU A 218 -3.17 13.47 -6.36
N LYS A 219 -2.69 12.24 -6.13
CA LYS A 219 -2.21 11.33 -7.18
C LYS A 219 -3.33 10.56 -7.89
N ASN A 220 -4.58 10.66 -7.43
CA ASN A 220 -5.73 9.96 -8.02
C ASN A 220 -6.76 10.95 -8.55
N ALA A 221 -6.79 11.12 -9.87
CA ALA A 221 -7.68 12.07 -10.53
C ALA A 221 -9.18 11.78 -10.30
N TYR A 222 -9.55 10.51 -10.07
CA TYR A 222 -10.95 10.12 -9.91
C TYR A 222 -11.16 8.83 -9.10
N PRO A 223 -11.07 8.88 -7.75
CA PRO A 223 -11.47 7.77 -6.88
C PRO A 223 -13.00 7.55 -6.85
N GLY A 224 -13.79 8.50 -7.37
CA GLY A 224 -15.26 8.47 -7.39
C GLY A 224 -15.87 8.91 -6.07
N ARG A 225 -16.37 7.96 -5.27
CA ARG A 225 -16.81 8.22 -3.89
C ARG A 225 -15.82 7.61 -2.92
N GLY A 226 -15.61 8.24 -1.77
CA GLY A 226 -14.65 7.76 -0.77
C GLY A 226 -15.18 7.87 0.65
N ILE A 227 -14.90 6.85 1.46
CA ILE A 227 -15.21 6.78 2.89
C ILE A 227 -13.89 6.63 3.65
N VAL A 228 -13.73 7.41 4.71
CA VAL A 228 -12.63 7.30 5.67
C VAL A 228 -13.25 7.10 7.05
N LEU A 229 -12.86 6.05 7.76
CA LEU A 229 -13.21 5.82 9.16
C LEU A 229 -11.93 5.58 9.97
N GLY A 230 -11.84 6.11 11.19
CA GLY A 230 -10.65 5.93 12.01
C GLY A 230 -10.75 6.56 13.39
N LEU A 231 -9.61 6.65 14.06
CA LEU A 231 -9.48 7.24 15.38
C LEU A 231 -8.41 8.34 15.37
N THR A 232 -8.71 9.47 16.01
CA THR A 232 -7.76 10.58 16.20
C THR A 232 -6.50 10.14 16.97
N PRO A 233 -5.36 10.83 16.80
CA PRO A 233 -4.09 10.48 17.47
C PRO A 233 -4.18 10.38 18.99
N ASP A 234 -5.02 11.19 19.63
CA ASP A 234 -5.21 11.15 21.08
C ASP A 234 -6.14 10.02 21.57
N GLY A 235 -6.74 9.28 20.63
CA GLY A 235 -7.63 8.17 20.89
C GLY A 235 -9.03 8.55 21.36
N LYS A 236 -9.40 9.84 21.39
CA LYS A 236 -10.64 10.30 22.02
C LYS A 236 -11.78 10.56 21.05
N GLN A 237 -11.49 10.74 19.76
CA GLN A 237 -12.52 11.06 18.77
C GLN A 237 -12.50 10.07 17.59
N ALA A 238 -13.67 9.53 17.26
CA ALA A 238 -13.91 8.81 16.02
C ALA A 238 -13.96 9.78 14.84
N ALA A 239 -13.17 9.50 13.80
CA ALA A 239 -13.08 10.31 12.60
C ALA A 239 -13.85 9.67 11.45
N LEU A 240 -14.72 10.44 10.79
CA LEU A 240 -15.40 10.08 9.56
C LEU A 240 -15.18 11.16 8.50
N ALA A 241 -14.85 10.74 7.29
CA ALA A 241 -14.99 11.58 6.10
C ALA A 241 -15.72 10.83 4.99
N TYR A 242 -16.57 11.55 4.26
CA TYR A 242 -17.25 11.05 3.08
C TYR A 242 -17.24 12.09 1.99
N PHE A 243 -16.81 11.73 0.78
CA PHE A 243 -16.84 12.62 -0.37
C PHE A 243 -17.45 11.97 -1.59
N ILE A 244 -18.00 12.82 -2.45
CA ILE A 244 -18.47 12.47 -3.79
C ILE A 244 -17.76 13.32 -4.82
N MET A 245 -17.44 12.67 -5.96
CA MET A 245 -16.91 13.31 -7.16
C MET A 245 -17.85 13.03 -8.34
N GLY A 246 -17.70 13.81 -9.42
CA GLY A 246 -18.54 13.69 -10.61
C GLY A 246 -17.85 14.05 -11.92
N ARG A 247 -18.10 13.24 -12.95
CA ARG A 247 -17.62 13.45 -14.34
C ARG A 247 -18.67 14.08 -15.26
N SER A 248 -19.95 13.79 -15.03
CA SER A 248 -21.06 14.33 -15.82
C SER A 248 -21.65 15.58 -15.17
N ALA A 249 -22.32 16.41 -15.96
CA ALA A 249 -23.03 17.59 -15.47
C ALA A 249 -24.00 17.22 -14.32
N GLY A 250 -24.85 16.20 -14.51
CA GLY A 250 -25.77 15.75 -13.46
C GLY A 250 -25.07 15.23 -12.19
N SER A 251 -23.91 14.60 -12.33
CA SER A 251 -23.10 14.16 -11.20
C SER A 251 -22.41 15.32 -10.48
N ARG A 252 -22.11 16.42 -11.18
CA ARG A 252 -21.52 17.64 -10.63
C ARG A 252 -22.56 18.59 -10.02
N SER A 253 -23.81 18.56 -10.48
CA SER A 253 -24.91 19.37 -9.94
C SER A 253 -25.51 18.81 -8.64
N ARG A 254 -24.67 18.31 -7.73
CA ARG A 254 -25.07 17.78 -6.41
C ARG A 254 -24.38 18.55 -5.30
N ALA A 255 -25.05 18.66 -4.17
CA ALA A 255 -24.47 19.23 -2.97
C ALA A 255 -24.93 18.46 -1.73
N PHE A 256 -24.06 18.37 -0.73
CA PHE A 256 -24.44 17.87 0.58
C PHE A 256 -25.19 18.94 1.37
N THR A 257 -26.25 18.51 2.05
CA THR A 257 -27.00 19.29 3.02
C THR A 257 -27.18 18.48 4.30
N LYS A 258 -27.34 19.20 5.41
CA LYS A 258 -27.63 18.60 6.69
C LYS A 258 -29.14 18.39 6.82
N ASP A 259 -29.53 17.22 7.33
CA ASP A 259 -30.90 16.87 7.69
C ASP A 259 -30.91 16.31 9.12
N GLY A 260 -30.97 17.20 10.11
CA GLY A 260 -30.72 16.86 11.51
C GLY A 260 -29.29 16.31 11.70
N ASP A 261 -29.19 15.09 12.20
CA ASP A 261 -27.92 14.37 12.39
C ASP A 261 -27.54 13.49 11.18
N ASN A 262 -28.32 13.57 10.10
CA ASN A 262 -28.10 12.85 8.86
C ASN A 262 -27.51 13.77 7.78
N LEU A 263 -26.95 13.13 6.75
CA LEU A 263 -26.51 13.81 5.54
C LEU A 263 -27.51 13.53 4.42
N ALA A 264 -27.85 14.55 3.64
CA ALA A 264 -28.71 14.44 2.47
C ALA A 264 -28.03 15.03 1.23
N ILE A 265 -28.40 14.54 0.04
CA ILE A 265 -27.95 15.10 -1.23
C ILE A 265 -29.09 15.95 -1.82
N ARG A 266 -28.76 17.16 -2.28
CA ARG A 266 -29.66 18.00 -3.09
C ARG A 266 -29.09 18.26 -4.47
N MET A 267 -29.99 18.42 -5.44
CA MET A 267 -29.64 18.91 -6.78
C MET A 267 -29.63 20.44 -6.78
N LEU A 268 -28.67 21.05 -7.46
CA LEU A 268 -28.55 22.52 -7.52
C LEU A 268 -29.48 23.16 -8.55
N ASP A 269 -29.63 22.55 -9.74
CA ASP A 269 -30.32 23.21 -10.87
C ASP A 269 -31.71 22.62 -11.19
N GLY A 270 -32.33 21.88 -10.25
CA GLY A 270 -33.57 21.13 -10.54
C GLY A 270 -33.42 20.16 -11.73
N GLY A 271 -32.18 19.75 -12.03
CA GLY A 271 -31.80 19.09 -13.27
C GLY A 271 -32.71 17.91 -13.60
N LYS A 272 -33.28 17.92 -14.82
CA LYS A 272 -34.05 16.80 -15.37
C LYS A 272 -33.11 15.62 -15.62
N ILE A 273 -32.83 14.85 -14.59
CA ILE A 273 -32.19 13.55 -14.70
C ILE A 273 -33.31 12.53 -14.74
N ALA A 274 -33.31 11.67 -15.77
CA ALA A 274 -34.39 10.72 -16.02
C ALA A 274 -34.53 9.67 -14.90
N ASP A 275 -33.43 9.35 -14.20
CA ASP A 275 -33.42 8.49 -13.02
C ASP A 275 -32.50 9.10 -11.95
N THR A 276 -33.08 9.48 -10.81
CA THR A 276 -32.35 10.08 -9.69
C THR A 276 -31.98 9.06 -8.61
N SER A 277 -32.39 7.80 -8.72
CA SER A 277 -32.24 6.79 -7.66
C SER A 277 -30.78 6.48 -7.29
N LEU A 278 -29.85 6.59 -8.25
CA LEU A 278 -28.41 6.37 -8.03
C LEU A 278 -27.68 7.61 -7.48
N ILE A 279 -28.36 8.76 -7.44
CA ILE A 279 -27.74 10.05 -7.09
C ILE A 279 -28.39 10.74 -5.90
N LEU A 280 -29.68 10.49 -5.65
CA LEU A 280 -30.43 10.98 -4.50
C LEU A 280 -30.66 9.83 -3.53
N TYR A 281 -29.81 9.80 -2.52
CA TYR A 281 -29.88 8.89 -1.39
C TYR A 281 -29.40 9.64 -0.15
N THR A 282 -29.67 9.07 1.02
CA THR A 282 -29.18 9.56 2.31
C THR A 282 -27.78 8.99 2.53
N PRO A 283 -26.67 9.73 2.37
CA PRO A 283 -25.35 9.10 2.42
C PRO A 283 -24.94 8.74 3.83
N LEU A 284 -25.42 9.45 4.85
CA LEU A 284 -25.10 9.18 6.24
C LEU A 284 -26.37 9.22 7.09
N ARG A 285 -26.53 8.21 7.94
CA ARG A 285 -27.52 8.19 9.01
C ARG A 285 -26.88 8.00 10.37
N THR A 286 -27.40 8.71 11.35
CA THR A 286 -27.04 8.55 12.76
C THR A 286 -28.14 7.77 13.48
N LEU A 287 -27.78 6.64 14.05
CA LEU A 287 -28.59 5.83 14.96
C LEU A 287 -28.14 6.09 16.39
N GLU A 288 -28.89 5.57 17.38
CA GLU A 288 -28.56 5.73 18.80
C GLU A 288 -27.14 5.22 19.13
N LYS A 289 -26.75 4.09 18.54
CA LYS A 289 -25.47 3.40 18.83
C LYS A 289 -24.52 3.31 17.64
N ALA A 290 -24.89 3.84 16.48
CA ALA A 290 -24.09 3.69 15.27
C ALA A 290 -24.21 4.89 14.34
N VAL A 291 -23.19 5.10 13.51
CA VAL A 291 -23.24 6.01 12.37
C VAL A 291 -22.94 5.22 11.11
N VAL A 292 -23.88 5.18 10.18
CA VAL A 292 -23.78 4.44 8.92
C VAL A 292 -23.55 5.43 7.79
N VAL A 293 -22.55 5.17 6.95
CA VAL A 293 -22.23 6.00 5.78
C VAL A 293 -22.03 5.14 4.55
N THR A 294 -22.68 5.46 3.43
CA THR A 294 -22.59 4.68 2.20
C THR A 294 -22.71 5.57 0.96
N ASN A 295 -22.34 5.03 -0.21
CA ASN A 295 -22.47 5.74 -1.49
C ASN A 295 -23.77 5.46 -2.26
N GLY A 296 -24.81 4.96 -1.59
CA GLY A 296 -26.12 4.75 -2.20
C GLY A 296 -27.24 4.55 -1.16
N ASP A 297 -28.40 4.12 -1.64
CA ASP A 297 -29.58 3.78 -0.83
C ASP A 297 -29.37 2.59 0.13
N GLN A 298 -28.25 1.87 0.05
CA GLN A 298 -27.91 0.83 1.02
C GLN A 298 -27.71 1.38 2.45
N THR A 299 -27.56 2.70 2.63
CA THR A 299 -27.61 3.33 3.96
C THR A 299 -28.92 2.98 4.68
N ASP A 300 -30.06 3.11 3.99
CA ASP A 300 -31.38 2.83 4.56
C ASP A 300 -31.57 1.33 4.83
N THR A 301 -31.04 0.48 3.93
CA THR A 301 -31.07 -0.98 4.11
C THR A 301 -30.31 -1.39 5.37
N VAL A 302 -29.10 -0.84 5.57
CA VAL A 302 -28.28 -1.13 6.75
C VAL A 302 -28.95 -0.62 8.02
N CYS A 303 -29.47 0.62 8.02
CA CYS A 303 -30.10 1.18 9.22
C CYS A 303 -31.35 0.38 9.63
N ALA A 304 -32.23 0.05 8.68
CA ALA A 304 -33.41 -0.75 8.96
C ALA A 304 -33.04 -2.15 9.48
N ALA A 305 -31.96 -2.76 8.97
CA ALA A 305 -31.48 -4.05 9.46
C ALA A 305 -31.00 -3.96 10.92
N LEU A 306 -30.19 -2.95 11.25
CA LEU A 306 -29.68 -2.73 12.61
C LEU A 306 -30.80 -2.45 13.62
N GLU A 307 -31.80 -1.64 13.24
CA GLU A 307 -32.98 -1.37 14.08
C GLU A 307 -33.83 -2.63 14.35
N ASN A 308 -33.81 -3.58 13.41
CA ASN A 308 -34.48 -4.88 13.56
C ASN A 308 -33.61 -5.97 14.20
N GLY A 309 -32.39 -5.63 14.66
CA GLY A 309 -31.46 -6.56 15.31
C GLY A 309 -30.67 -7.47 14.38
N ASP A 310 -30.65 -7.20 13.07
CA ASP A 310 -29.73 -7.84 12.12
C ASP A 310 -28.39 -7.07 12.06
N THR A 311 -27.44 -7.60 11.30
CA THR A 311 -26.05 -7.14 11.21
C THR A 311 -25.79 -6.29 9.98
N PHE A 312 -24.73 -5.47 10.03
CA PHE A 312 -24.21 -4.72 8.88
C PHE A 312 -23.96 -5.62 7.66
N GLU A 313 -23.36 -6.79 7.89
CA GLU A 313 -23.06 -7.78 6.86
C GLU A 313 -24.32 -8.48 6.37
N GLY A 314 -25.25 -8.82 7.26
CA GLY A 314 -26.57 -9.37 6.93
C GLY A 314 -27.31 -8.47 5.95
N ALA A 315 -27.40 -7.18 6.26
CA ALA A 315 -28.01 -6.17 5.41
C ALA A 315 -27.37 -6.12 4.02
N LEU A 316 -26.03 -6.06 3.95
CA LEU A 316 -25.30 -5.90 2.69
C LEU A 316 -25.31 -7.16 1.81
N ARG A 317 -25.58 -8.35 2.36
CA ARG A 317 -25.81 -9.57 1.56
C ARG A 317 -27.03 -9.45 0.65
N THR A 318 -28.01 -8.62 1.00
CA THR A 318 -29.21 -8.38 0.17
C THR A 318 -28.97 -7.44 -1.01
N ARG A 319 -27.78 -6.81 -1.06
CA ARG A 319 -27.43 -5.78 -2.05
C ARG A 319 -26.38 -6.29 -3.04
N THR A 320 -26.19 -5.51 -4.11
CA THR A 320 -25.15 -5.68 -5.13
C THR A 320 -24.62 -4.31 -5.58
N PHE A 321 -23.60 -4.27 -6.44
CA PHE A 321 -23.07 -3.04 -7.08
C PHE A 321 -24.16 -2.27 -7.88
N GLU A 322 -23.87 -1.05 -8.31
CA GLU A 322 -24.83 -0.25 -9.10
C GLU A 322 -25.07 -0.88 -10.50
N PRO A 323 -26.31 -0.89 -11.00
CA PRO A 323 -26.64 -1.49 -12.30
C PRO A 323 -26.29 -0.55 -13.48
N ASP A 324 -25.09 0.05 -13.46
CA ASP A 324 -24.63 1.09 -14.40
C ASP A 324 -23.51 0.57 -15.33
N GLY A 325 -23.74 -0.58 -15.95
CA GLY A 325 -22.82 -1.14 -16.94
C GLY A 325 -22.46 -0.11 -18.03
N PRO A 326 -21.18 -0.01 -18.45
CA PRO A 326 -20.09 -0.94 -18.17
C PRO A 326 -19.30 -0.64 -16.88
N HIS A 327 -19.68 0.37 -16.09
CA HIS A 327 -18.91 0.78 -14.91
C HIS A 327 -19.11 -0.16 -13.72
N PHE A 328 -20.34 -0.62 -13.50
CA PHE A 328 -20.71 -1.48 -12.37
C PHE A 328 -20.19 -0.92 -11.05
N THR A 329 -20.53 0.33 -10.77
CA THR A 329 -19.99 1.11 -9.67
C THR A 329 -20.08 0.32 -8.36
N PRO A 330 -18.95 0.13 -7.67
CA PRO A 330 -18.97 -0.51 -6.37
C PRO A 330 -19.83 0.25 -5.36
N ARG A 331 -20.58 -0.50 -4.56
CA ARG A 331 -21.23 0.06 -3.37
C ARG A 331 -20.28 -0.05 -2.19
N ILE A 332 -19.72 1.07 -1.77
CA ILE A 332 -18.91 1.19 -0.56
C ILE A 332 -19.80 1.58 0.61
N SER A 333 -19.53 0.99 1.77
CA SER A 333 -20.28 1.21 3.00
C SER A 333 -19.33 1.26 4.18
N GLY A 334 -19.67 2.04 5.20
CA GLY A 334 -18.95 2.14 6.45
C GLY A 334 -19.92 2.26 7.62
N MET A 335 -19.53 1.72 8.77
CA MET A 335 -20.28 1.81 10.00
C MET A 335 -19.32 2.08 11.15
N MET A 336 -19.58 3.14 11.91
CA MET A 336 -18.99 3.35 13.23
C MET A 336 -19.96 2.82 14.27
N ASP A 337 -19.52 1.92 15.13
CA ASP A 337 -20.30 1.36 16.23
C ASP A 337 -19.78 1.92 17.56
N PHE A 338 -20.72 2.29 18.43
CA PHE A 338 -20.47 2.89 19.74
C PHE A 338 -21.13 2.10 20.89
N ALA A 339 -21.72 0.93 20.62
CA ALA A 339 -22.47 0.13 21.61
C ALA A 339 -21.57 -0.40 22.72
N ASP A 340 -20.50 -1.12 22.36
CA ASP A 340 -19.59 -1.81 23.28
C ASP A 340 -18.13 -1.40 23.01
N GLY A 341 -17.85 -0.13 23.32
CA GLY A 341 -16.62 0.53 22.87
C GLY A 341 -16.75 1.04 21.44
N PHE A 342 -15.71 1.73 20.97
CA PHE A 342 -15.67 2.18 19.58
C PHE A 342 -15.10 1.09 18.70
N THR A 343 -15.80 0.74 17.62
CA THR A 343 -15.30 -0.07 16.51
C THR A 343 -15.79 0.53 15.20
N TYR A 344 -15.20 0.12 14.08
CA TYR A 344 -15.77 0.44 12.77
C TYR A 344 -15.53 -0.66 11.76
N LYS A 345 -16.43 -0.71 10.76
CA LYS A 345 -16.37 -1.65 9.64
C LYS A 345 -16.44 -0.91 8.33
N LEU A 346 -15.80 -1.48 7.31
CA LEU A 346 -15.89 -1.03 5.92
C LEU A 346 -16.36 -2.21 5.06
N SER A 347 -17.07 -1.94 3.98
CA SER A 347 -17.49 -2.96 3.02
C SER A 347 -17.50 -2.42 1.60
N ILE A 348 -17.26 -3.31 0.65
CA ILE A 348 -17.41 -3.06 -0.78
C ILE A 348 -18.16 -4.21 -1.45
N LEU A 349 -19.18 -3.86 -2.26
CA LEU A 349 -19.88 -4.77 -3.15
C LEU A 349 -19.55 -4.37 -4.59
N LYS A 350 -18.88 -5.24 -5.35
CA LYS A 350 -18.45 -4.97 -6.73
C LYS A 350 -18.75 -6.13 -7.66
N SER A 351 -18.72 -5.88 -8.96
CA SER A 351 -18.88 -6.96 -9.94
C SER A 351 -17.76 -7.99 -9.79
N GLY A 352 -18.14 -9.27 -9.78
CA GLY A 352 -17.20 -10.40 -9.77
C GLY A 352 -16.71 -10.79 -11.16
N ASP A 353 -17.33 -10.26 -12.22
CA ASP A 353 -16.97 -10.53 -13.61
C ASP A 353 -17.20 -9.30 -14.51
N ALA A 354 -16.61 -9.31 -15.71
CA ALA A 354 -16.72 -8.20 -16.65
C ALA A 354 -18.15 -7.98 -17.19
N ALA A 355 -19.06 -8.95 -17.06
CA ALA A 355 -20.42 -8.88 -17.56
C ALA A 355 -21.45 -8.48 -16.47
N GLY A 356 -21.03 -8.26 -15.23
CA GLY A 356 -21.94 -7.89 -14.14
C GLY A 356 -22.87 -9.02 -13.70
N LYS A 357 -22.49 -10.29 -13.88
CA LYS A 357 -23.36 -11.43 -13.56
C LYS A 357 -23.24 -11.91 -12.12
N THR A 358 -22.08 -11.70 -11.51
CA THR A 358 -21.76 -12.14 -10.16
C THR A 358 -21.36 -10.95 -9.30
N THR A 359 -21.57 -11.08 -7.99
CA THR A 359 -21.25 -10.03 -7.02
C THR A 359 -20.19 -10.53 -6.06
N LEU A 360 -19.07 -9.82 -6.00
CA LEU A 360 -18.07 -9.97 -4.94
C LEU A 360 -18.44 -9.06 -3.77
N ARG A 361 -18.58 -9.64 -2.57
CA ARG A 361 -18.91 -8.93 -1.34
C ARG A 361 -17.77 -9.09 -0.35
N GLN A 362 -17.22 -7.98 0.13
CA GLN A 362 -16.10 -7.99 1.07
C GLN A 362 -16.41 -7.04 2.21
N THR A 363 -16.32 -7.54 3.44
CA THR A 363 -16.37 -6.74 4.67
C THR A 363 -15.00 -6.78 5.34
N PHE A 364 -14.58 -5.64 5.84
CA PHE A 364 -13.32 -5.44 6.54
C PHE A 364 -13.64 -4.89 7.93
N GLU A 365 -13.08 -5.55 8.93
CA GLU A 365 -13.21 -5.19 10.33
C GLU A 365 -11.81 -5.16 10.94
N THR A 366 -11.53 -4.11 11.70
CA THR A 366 -10.21 -3.87 12.28
C THR A 366 -10.39 -3.23 13.65
N GLU A 367 -9.51 -3.58 14.58
CA GLU A 367 -9.48 -2.93 15.89
C GLU A 367 -9.03 -1.47 15.72
N PRO A 368 -9.75 -0.49 16.28
CA PRO A 368 -9.34 0.90 16.18
C PRO A 368 -7.98 1.15 16.82
N LEU A 369 -7.11 1.83 16.08
CA LEU A 369 -5.79 2.25 16.55
C LEU A 369 -5.69 3.77 16.50
N ALA A 370 -5.29 4.38 17.62
CA ALA A 370 -5.14 5.83 17.73
C ALA A 370 -4.20 6.40 16.65
N GLY A 371 -4.68 7.41 15.94
CA GLY A 371 -3.99 8.07 14.83
C GLY A 371 -4.09 7.35 13.48
N THR A 372 -4.80 6.22 13.42
CA THR A 372 -4.99 5.43 12.21
C THR A 372 -6.45 5.45 11.77
N GLY A 373 -6.65 5.49 10.46
CA GLY A 373 -7.92 5.25 9.81
C GLY A 373 -7.74 4.41 8.57
N HIS A 374 -8.86 4.06 7.94
CA HIS A 374 -8.88 3.29 6.72
C HIS A 374 -9.72 4.00 5.67
N PHE A 375 -9.18 4.10 4.47
CA PHE A 375 -9.79 4.72 3.31
C PHE A 375 -10.24 3.65 2.32
N ILE A 376 -11.52 3.70 1.94
CA ILE A 376 -12.09 2.88 0.87
C ILE A 376 -12.78 3.79 -0.14
N HIS A 377 -12.68 3.45 -1.42
CA HIS A 377 -13.27 4.24 -2.50
C HIS A 377 -13.82 3.36 -3.62
N THR A 378 -14.56 3.97 -4.56
CA THR A 378 -15.25 3.20 -5.60
C THR A 378 -14.35 2.78 -6.76
N TYR A 379 -13.39 3.62 -7.16
CA TYR A 379 -12.58 3.35 -8.37
C TYR A 379 -11.09 3.48 -8.16
N GLN A 380 -10.30 2.63 -8.80
CA GLN A 380 -8.84 2.65 -8.71
C GLN A 380 -8.26 3.95 -9.29
N THR A 381 -8.79 4.43 -10.42
CA THR A 381 -8.35 5.62 -11.16
C THR A 381 -9.41 6.04 -12.20
N ASP A 382 -9.18 7.12 -12.93
CA ASP A 382 -10.02 7.55 -14.06
C ASP A 382 -9.84 6.65 -15.29
N GLY A 383 -10.81 6.65 -16.19
CA GLY A 383 -10.78 5.84 -17.41
C GLY A 383 -12.06 5.91 -18.24
N ALA A 384 -12.01 5.34 -19.44
CA ALA A 384 -13.18 5.20 -20.31
C ALA A 384 -14.24 4.30 -19.66
N VAL A 385 -13.82 3.15 -19.13
CA VAL A 385 -14.57 2.34 -18.17
C VAL A 385 -13.86 2.44 -16.84
N LEU A 386 -14.57 2.85 -15.79
CA LEU A 386 -13.97 3.09 -14.47
C LEU A 386 -13.58 1.76 -13.80
N PRO A 387 -12.29 1.51 -13.55
CA PRO A 387 -11.87 0.28 -12.87
C PRO A 387 -12.31 0.32 -11.41
N SER A 388 -13.06 -0.69 -10.98
CA SER A 388 -13.47 -0.85 -9.58
C SER A 388 -12.26 -0.93 -8.65
N PHE A 389 -12.39 -0.37 -7.45
CA PHE A 389 -11.38 -0.50 -6.39
C PHE A 389 -11.03 -1.96 -6.11
N SER A 390 -9.74 -2.23 -5.87
CA SER A 390 -9.22 -3.56 -5.60
C SER A 390 -8.28 -3.57 -4.38
N GLY A 391 -8.30 -4.67 -3.65
CA GLY A 391 -7.54 -4.83 -2.40
C GLY A 391 -8.35 -4.49 -1.14
N GLU A 392 -7.61 -4.37 -0.04
CA GLU A 392 -8.10 -4.00 1.28
C GLU A 392 -8.19 -2.46 1.43
N PRO A 393 -9.02 -1.93 2.34
CA PRO A 393 -9.02 -0.51 2.67
C PRO A 393 -7.61 -0.02 3.01
N VAL A 394 -7.24 1.15 2.47
CA VAL A 394 -5.89 1.69 2.63
C VAL A 394 -5.75 2.29 4.02
N ALA A 395 -4.82 1.79 4.82
CA ALA A 395 -4.46 2.40 6.10
C ALA A 395 -3.84 3.79 5.89
N ILE A 396 -4.36 4.78 6.61
CA ILE A 396 -4.00 6.20 6.51
C ILE A 396 -3.84 6.80 7.91
N SER A 397 -3.14 7.92 7.99
CA SER A 397 -3.04 8.71 9.21
C SER A 397 -4.25 9.64 9.37
N ILE A 398 -4.84 9.65 10.57
CA ILE A 398 -5.85 10.64 10.96
C ILE A 398 -5.13 11.83 11.61
N VAL A 399 -5.50 13.03 11.20
CA VAL A 399 -4.97 14.28 11.76
C VAL A 399 -5.78 14.65 13.01
N ASP A 400 -5.14 15.18 14.05
CA ASP A 400 -5.85 15.55 15.28
C ASP A 400 -6.70 16.83 15.09
N ASP A 401 -6.17 17.80 14.36
CA ASP A 401 -6.88 19.03 14.03
C ASP A 401 -7.98 18.79 12.99
N PHE A 402 -9.23 18.93 13.44
CA PHE A 402 -10.42 18.73 12.63
C PHE A 402 -10.47 19.62 11.38
N SER A 403 -10.09 20.90 11.52
CA SER A 403 -10.16 21.84 10.40
C SER A 403 -9.10 21.52 9.34
N ALA A 404 -7.88 21.22 9.77
CA ALA A 404 -6.79 20.79 8.91
C ALA A 404 -7.11 19.48 8.21
N PHE A 405 -7.77 18.54 8.88
CA PHE A 405 -8.22 17.30 8.24
C PHE A 405 -9.24 17.57 7.13
N ALA A 406 -10.27 18.37 7.43
CA ALA A 406 -11.32 18.67 6.46
C ALA A 406 -10.81 19.48 5.26
N ASP A 407 -10.00 20.52 5.52
CA ASP A 407 -9.47 21.39 4.48
C ASP A 407 -8.38 20.67 3.66
N GLY A 408 -7.54 19.85 4.31
CA GLY A 408 -6.57 19.00 3.64
C GLY A 408 -7.21 18.02 2.66
N LEU A 409 -8.27 17.31 3.09
CA LEU A 409 -9.04 16.44 2.20
C LEU A 409 -9.63 17.21 1.02
N TRP A 410 -10.26 18.36 1.28
CA TRP A 410 -10.90 19.15 0.22
C TRP A 410 -9.92 19.67 -0.83
N ASN A 411 -8.73 20.07 -0.38
CA ASN A 411 -7.68 20.59 -1.25
C ASN A 411 -6.99 19.49 -2.05
N ALA A 412 -6.87 18.28 -1.48
CA ALA A 412 -6.29 17.13 -2.14
C ALA A 412 -7.19 16.52 -3.23
N LEU A 413 -8.51 16.68 -3.13
CA LEU A 413 -9.44 16.21 -4.15
C LEU A 413 -9.27 17.01 -5.45
N ASN A 414 -9.26 16.29 -6.59
CA ASN A 414 -9.16 16.91 -7.91
C ASN A 414 -10.19 18.04 -8.09
N PRO A 415 -9.75 19.28 -8.40
CA PRO A 415 -10.61 20.46 -8.39
C PRO A 415 -11.68 20.44 -9.50
N GLU A 416 -11.47 19.71 -10.59
CA GLU A 416 -12.45 19.60 -11.68
C GLU A 416 -13.55 18.60 -11.36
N ASN A 417 -13.23 17.57 -10.57
CA ASN A 417 -14.11 16.44 -10.32
C ASN A 417 -14.74 16.45 -8.92
N LYS A 418 -14.21 17.20 -7.95
CA LYS A 418 -14.78 17.26 -6.60
C LYS A 418 -16.16 17.92 -6.60
N VAL A 419 -17.07 17.36 -5.81
CA VAL A 419 -18.45 17.83 -5.72
C VAL A 419 -18.78 18.23 -4.30
N SER A 420 -18.67 17.29 -3.35
CA SER A 420 -18.97 17.55 -1.95
C SER A 420 -18.12 16.68 -1.02
N LEU A 421 -17.80 17.22 0.14
CA LEU A 421 -17.11 16.55 1.24
C LEU A 421 -17.89 16.80 2.54
N TYR A 422 -18.08 15.75 3.32
CA TYR A 422 -18.55 15.79 4.70
C TYR A 422 -17.47 15.21 5.61
N VAL A 423 -17.18 15.88 6.72
CA VAL A 423 -16.25 15.41 7.75
C VAL A 423 -16.91 15.54 9.11
N ARG A 424 -16.74 14.53 9.96
CA ARG A 424 -17.31 14.48 11.32
C ARG A 424 -16.31 13.86 12.29
N TYR A 425 -16.01 14.56 13.39
CA TYR A 425 -15.30 14.01 14.54
C TYR A 425 -16.27 13.86 15.71
N THR A 426 -16.43 12.64 16.21
CA THR A 426 -17.33 12.30 17.31
C THR A 426 -16.52 11.93 18.54
N ASP A 427 -16.69 12.67 19.63
CA ASP A 427 -16.07 12.39 20.92
C ASP A 427 -16.60 11.09 21.52
N LEU A 428 -15.71 10.15 21.85
CA LEU A 428 -16.09 8.81 22.25
C LEU A 428 -16.79 8.75 23.62
N ASN A 429 -16.51 9.72 24.49
CA ASN A 429 -17.05 9.77 25.85
C ASN A 429 -18.41 10.48 25.90
N SER A 430 -18.48 11.70 25.38
CA SER A 430 -19.66 12.54 25.42
C SER A 430 -20.66 12.26 24.29
N LYS A 431 -20.23 11.55 23.24
CA LYS A 431 -20.97 11.30 21.99
C LYS A 431 -21.33 12.57 21.20
N LYS A 432 -20.87 13.74 21.66
CA LYS A 432 -20.99 14.99 20.90
C LYS A 432 -20.05 14.95 19.71
N TYR A 433 -20.42 15.65 18.65
CA TYR A 433 -19.61 15.70 17.44
C TYR A 433 -19.52 17.11 16.88
N GLN A 434 -18.44 17.35 16.15
CA GLN A 434 -18.26 18.48 15.26
C GLN A 434 -18.29 17.97 13.82
N ASP A 435 -18.90 18.74 12.92
CA ASP A 435 -18.96 18.40 11.49
C ASP A 435 -18.77 19.60 10.57
N LYS A 436 -18.39 19.32 9.32
CA LYS A 436 -18.13 20.31 8.27
C LYS A 436 -18.59 19.76 6.93
N ILE A 437 -19.35 20.56 6.19
CA ILE A 437 -19.72 20.31 4.80
C ILE A 437 -18.97 21.31 3.93
N LEU A 438 -18.33 20.81 2.87
CA LEU A 438 -17.70 21.60 1.81
C LEU A 438 -18.33 21.18 0.48
N ASN A 439 -18.94 22.13 -0.21
CA ASN A 439 -19.53 21.92 -1.53
C ASN A 439 -18.77 22.76 -2.56
N GLN A 440 -18.55 22.19 -3.76
CA GLN A 440 -17.87 22.89 -4.85
C GLN A 440 -18.68 24.07 -5.36
N TYR A 441 -20.01 23.92 -5.34
CA TYR A 441 -20.96 24.93 -5.76
C TYR A 441 -21.87 25.29 -4.58
N ALA A 442 -22.23 26.57 -4.49
CA ALA A 442 -23.09 27.07 -3.43
C ALA A 442 -24.50 26.47 -3.53
N ILE A 443 -25.17 26.37 -2.39
CA ILE A 443 -26.59 26.03 -2.29
C ILE A 443 -27.31 27.35 -2.05
N ASP A 444 -28.15 27.76 -2.98
CA ASP A 444 -28.94 29.00 -2.90
C ASP A 444 -29.96 28.98 -1.75
#